data_AF-A0A2D7WR62-F1
#
_entry.id   AF-A0A2D7WR62-F1
#
_cell.length_a   1.000
_cell.length_b   1.000
_cell.length_c   1.000
_cell.angle_alpha   90.00
_cell.angle_beta   90.00
_cell.angle_gamma   90.00
#
_symmetry.space_group_name_H-M   'P 1'
#
loop_
_entity.id
_entity.type
_entity.pdbx_description
1 polymer ?
#
loop_
_entity_poly.entity_id
_entity_poly.type
_entity_poly.pdbx_seq_one_letter_code
_entity_poly.pdbx_strand_id
1 'polypeptide(L)'
;MIEKTYHIFCILLTSICTYGDTYSLEYALNGHQVHNLQSQSYDLVVGSEYPAYYGLSEEIQVEESRMTENLSMEHTFLDLWTDYLSGESATILFQGAPLREPLNQWKHAKWFGYYRASDYPWVYNFPLGWLYVQESIEEGVWFWHGQFDGREKLGWIWTNSESFPYFYLPSIDRWTFYNNAENLALFYDYQKSEWFDSNVPYNISFSANIIGAGNADGVGDFYRWQKTQIHVLPDQGYNFAGWSGDYYRYPESFEIEVLKNEVIHANFVPHVSHASAVSEVMIYAVEVIQSMEGLSEVEKERSIAELLKYGTSTTAGFSVLDK
;
A
#
# COMPACT_ATOMS: atom_id res chain seq x y z
N MET A 1 19.16 -23.88 -44.88
CA MET A 1 18.83 -22.47 -44.60
C MET A 1 17.42 -22.24 -45.09
N ILE A 2 16.46 -22.17 -44.18
CA ILE A 2 15.07 -21.81 -44.49
C ILE A 2 14.86 -20.48 -43.77
N GLU A 3 14.84 -19.39 -44.54
CA GLU A 3 14.35 -18.11 -44.05
C GLU A 3 12.86 -18.27 -43.72
N LYS A 4 12.50 -18.10 -42.45
CA LYS A 4 11.10 -17.91 -42.05
C LYS A 4 10.87 -16.41 -41.91
N THR A 5 10.00 -15.89 -42.75
CA THR A 5 9.48 -14.53 -42.69
C THR A 5 8.44 -14.45 -41.56
N TYR A 6 8.55 -13.44 -40.69
CA TYR A 6 7.61 -13.18 -39.60
C TYR A 6 6.92 -11.83 -39.84
N HIS A 7 5.61 -11.77 -39.61
CA HIS A 7 4.81 -10.55 -39.73
C HIS A 7 4.52 -10.01 -38.33
N ILE A 8 4.86 -8.73 -38.11
CA ILE A 8 4.59 -7.97 -36.90
C ILE A 8 3.22 -7.31 -37.05
N PHE A 9 2.33 -7.50 -36.08
CA PHE A 9 1.07 -6.74 -35.99
C PHE A 9 1.07 -5.96 -34.67
N CYS A 10 1.66 -4.77 -34.67
CA CYS A 10 1.59 -3.86 -33.53
C CYS A 10 0.29 -3.05 -33.62
N ILE A 11 -0.60 -3.22 -32.64
CA ILE A 11 -1.74 -2.31 -32.45
C ILE A 11 -1.33 -1.35 -31.34
N LEU A 12 -1.04 -0.10 -31.70
CA LEU A 12 -0.87 1.00 -30.76
C LEU A 12 -2.27 1.44 -30.29
N LEU A 13 -2.64 1.09 -29.06
CA LEU A 13 -3.86 1.58 -28.42
C LEU A 13 -3.53 2.84 -27.64
N THR A 14 -3.93 4.00 -28.17
CA THR A 14 -3.97 5.24 -27.37
C THR A 14 -5.24 5.23 -26.52
N SER A 15 -5.11 4.96 -25.23
CA SER A 15 -6.25 5.01 -24.31
C SER A 15 -6.59 6.46 -23.98
N ILE A 16 -7.82 6.88 -24.29
CA ILE A 16 -8.48 8.03 -23.67
C ILE A 16 -9.36 7.46 -22.56
N CYS A 17 -9.04 7.76 -21.31
CA CYS A 17 -9.85 7.37 -20.18
C CYS A 17 -11.21 8.07 -20.22
N THR A 18 -12.29 7.31 -20.32
CA THR A 18 -13.59 7.74 -19.80
C THR A 18 -14.14 6.65 -18.90
N TYR A 19 -14.42 7.04 -17.66
CA TYR A 19 -15.05 6.25 -16.59
C TYR A 19 -16.30 5.52 -17.10
N GLY A 20 -16.37 4.21 -16.87
CA GLY A 20 -17.60 3.42 -17.01
C GLY A 20 -17.49 2.28 -18.02
N ASP A 21 -17.90 1.11 -17.55
CA ASP A 21 -18.25 -0.11 -18.28
C ASP A 21 -17.14 -1.15 -18.55
N THR A 22 -17.47 -2.40 -18.19
CA THR A 22 -16.79 -3.64 -18.54
C THR A 22 -16.54 -3.69 -20.06
N TYR A 23 -15.28 -3.62 -20.48
CA TYR A 23 -14.92 -3.71 -21.88
C TYR A 23 -15.21 -5.12 -22.43
N SER A 24 -16.18 -5.23 -23.35
CA SER A 24 -16.26 -6.36 -24.28
C SER A 24 -15.54 -5.98 -25.57
N LEU A 25 -14.56 -6.80 -25.98
CA LEU A 25 -13.80 -6.61 -27.20
C LEU A 25 -14.65 -7.03 -28.41
N GLU A 26 -15.47 -6.13 -28.96
CA GLU A 26 -16.07 -6.31 -30.29
C GLU A 26 -15.33 -5.41 -31.30
N TYR A 27 -14.53 -6.03 -32.17
CA TYR A 27 -14.03 -5.35 -33.36
C TYR A 27 -14.43 -6.14 -34.60
N ALA A 28 -15.24 -5.51 -35.46
CA ALA A 28 -15.55 -5.99 -36.80
C ALA A 28 -14.52 -5.41 -37.78
N LEU A 29 -13.50 -6.19 -38.15
CA LEU A 29 -12.71 -5.92 -39.36
C LEU A 29 -13.48 -6.50 -40.56
N ASN A 30 -14.08 -5.63 -41.37
CA ASN A 30 -14.47 -6.00 -42.74
C ASN A 30 -13.21 -6.15 -43.60
N GLY A 31 -12.59 -7.33 -43.49
CA GLY A 31 -11.41 -7.74 -44.25
C GLY A 31 -10.93 -9.11 -43.78
N HIS A 32 -11.25 -10.17 -44.52
CA HIS A 32 -10.79 -11.52 -44.23
C HIS A 32 -9.40 -11.75 -44.82
N GLN A 33 -8.36 -11.67 -43.97
CA GLN A 33 -7.10 -12.35 -44.24
C GLN A 33 -6.89 -13.41 -43.15
N VAL A 34 -7.10 -14.68 -43.51
CA VAL A 34 -6.93 -15.81 -42.61
C VAL A 34 -5.47 -16.26 -42.70
N HIS A 35 -4.68 -16.00 -41.65
CA HIS A 35 -3.37 -16.62 -41.47
C HIS A 35 -3.53 -17.89 -40.62
N ASN A 36 -3.31 -19.05 -41.23
CA ASN A 36 -3.21 -20.32 -40.51
C ASN A 36 -1.86 -20.37 -39.79
N LEU A 37 -1.85 -20.00 -38.51
CA LEU A 37 -0.71 -20.19 -37.63
C LEU A 37 -0.70 -21.66 -37.16
N GLN A 38 0.33 -22.42 -37.54
CA GLN A 38 0.54 -23.80 -37.08
C GLN A 38 1.33 -23.81 -35.75
N SER A 39 0.69 -23.41 -34.66
CA SER A 39 1.16 -23.69 -33.28
C SER A 39 0.03 -24.38 -32.51
N GLN A 40 0.37 -25.29 -31.60
CA GLN A 40 -0.60 -26.03 -30.78
C GLN A 40 -1.06 -25.25 -29.54
N SER A 41 -0.38 -24.15 -29.19
CA SER A 41 -0.71 -23.26 -28.08
C SER A 41 -0.19 -21.85 -28.33
N TYR A 42 -0.89 -20.85 -27.82
CA TYR A 42 -0.48 -19.44 -27.79
C TYR A 42 -0.77 -18.91 -26.39
N ASP A 43 0.20 -18.21 -25.82
CA ASP A 43 -0.02 -17.41 -24.61
C ASP A 43 -0.28 -15.96 -25.02
N LEU A 44 -1.33 -15.37 -24.44
CA LEU A 44 -1.73 -13.99 -24.64
C LEU A 44 -1.14 -13.14 -23.52
N VAL A 45 -0.30 -12.17 -23.86
CA VAL A 45 0.29 -11.25 -22.88
C VAL A 45 -0.33 -9.88 -23.09
N VAL A 46 -0.96 -9.35 -22.03
CA VAL A 46 -1.43 -7.98 -21.95
C VAL A 46 -0.68 -7.30 -20.81
N GLY A 47 -0.01 -6.20 -21.10
CA GLY A 47 0.69 -5.39 -20.11
C GLY A 47 0.43 -3.91 -20.34
N SER A 48 0.55 -3.10 -19.28
CA SER A 48 0.55 -1.64 -19.33
C SER A 48 1.85 -1.10 -18.73
N GLU A 49 2.32 0.05 -19.23
CA GLU A 49 3.50 0.74 -18.70
C GLU A 49 3.09 2.05 -18.02
N TYR A 50 3.68 2.32 -16.85
CA TYR A 50 3.74 3.66 -16.27
C TYR A 50 5.20 4.16 -16.37
N PRO A 51 5.48 5.29 -17.04
CA PRO A 51 6.86 5.79 -17.14
C PRO A 51 7.40 6.18 -15.76
N ALA A 52 8.62 5.74 -15.44
CA ALA A 52 9.36 6.21 -14.27
C ALA A 52 10.09 7.52 -14.59
N TYR A 53 9.89 8.55 -13.78
CA TYR A 53 10.73 9.75 -13.78
C TYR A 53 11.90 9.54 -12.82
N TYR A 54 13.07 9.13 -13.33
CA TYR A 54 14.28 9.03 -12.51
C TYR A 54 14.74 10.43 -12.07
N GLY A 55 14.71 10.70 -10.77
CA GLY A 55 15.20 11.94 -10.17
C GLY A 55 15.89 11.67 -8.85
N LEU A 56 17.15 11.25 -8.89
CA LEU A 56 18.05 11.50 -7.77
C LEU A 56 18.42 12.99 -7.83
N SER A 57 18.18 13.70 -6.74
CA SER A 57 18.34 15.14 -6.60
C SER A 57 19.76 15.62 -6.85
N GLU A 58 19.93 16.57 -7.77
CA GLU A 58 20.80 17.72 -7.56
C GLU A 58 19.99 18.99 -7.84
N GLU A 59 20.15 19.96 -6.95
CA GLU A 59 19.41 21.21 -6.78
C GLU A 59 19.04 21.91 -8.10
N ILE A 60 17.75 22.14 -8.35
CA ILE A 60 17.29 23.28 -9.16
C ILE A 60 16.06 23.91 -8.51
N GLN A 61 16.13 25.22 -8.35
CA GLN A 61 15.12 26.07 -7.72
C GLN A 61 13.78 26.08 -8.44
N VAL A 62 12.74 26.28 -7.63
CA VAL A 62 11.35 26.49 -7.99
C VAL A 62 11.20 27.61 -9.02
N GLU A 63 10.61 27.28 -10.17
CA GLU A 63 9.75 28.21 -10.88
C GLU A 63 8.43 27.50 -11.19
N GLU A 64 7.39 27.87 -10.43
CA GLU A 64 6.00 27.59 -10.78
C GLU A 64 5.73 28.17 -12.17
N SER A 65 5.44 27.33 -13.15
CA SER A 65 4.34 27.62 -14.07
C SER A 65 4.12 26.49 -15.09
N ARG A 66 2.83 26.20 -15.27
CA ARG A 66 2.19 25.43 -16.35
C ARG A 66 2.03 23.94 -16.08
N MET A 67 1.02 23.65 -15.26
CA MET A 67 0.05 22.61 -15.58
C MET A 67 -0.38 22.75 -17.04
N THR A 68 0.13 21.89 -17.91
CA THR A 68 -0.42 21.62 -19.24
C THR A 68 -0.10 20.17 -19.54
N GLU A 69 -1.15 19.34 -19.50
CA GLU A 69 -1.36 18.16 -20.34
C GLU A 69 -0.08 17.51 -20.90
N ASN A 70 0.55 16.63 -20.12
CA ASN A 70 1.41 15.60 -20.68
C ASN A 70 0.78 14.25 -20.31
N LEU A 71 0.09 13.69 -21.30
CA LEU A 71 -0.50 12.37 -21.29
C LEU A 71 0.52 11.34 -20.76
N SER A 72 0.12 10.58 -19.74
CA SER A 72 0.74 9.32 -19.40
C SER A 72 0.78 8.46 -20.67
N MET A 73 1.96 8.14 -21.18
CA MET A 73 2.10 7.15 -22.24
C MET A 73 1.83 5.77 -21.61
N GLU A 74 0.56 5.41 -21.52
CA GLU A 74 0.14 4.04 -21.21
C GLU A 74 0.41 3.18 -22.45
N HIS A 75 1.40 2.30 -22.39
CA HIS A 75 1.67 1.35 -23.47
C HIS A 75 0.93 0.05 -23.20
N THR A 76 -0.20 -0.18 -23.87
CA THR A 76 -0.87 -1.49 -23.86
C THR A 76 -0.37 -2.32 -25.04
N PHE A 77 0.15 -3.52 -24.78
CA PHE A 77 0.61 -4.43 -25.84
C PHE A 77 -0.13 -5.78 -25.84
N LEU A 78 -0.18 -6.41 -27.01
CA LEU A 78 -0.71 -7.75 -27.25
C LEU A 78 0.34 -8.56 -28.02
N ASP A 79 0.85 -9.64 -27.44
CA ASP A 79 1.86 -10.50 -28.08
C ASP A 79 1.42 -11.98 -28.11
N LEU A 80 1.75 -12.68 -29.20
CA LEU A 80 1.39 -14.09 -29.48
C LEU A 80 2.67 -14.92 -29.68
N TRP A 81 3.00 -15.76 -28.70
CA TRP A 81 4.26 -16.53 -28.68
C TRP A 81 4.15 -17.93 -29.30
N THR A 82 5.29 -18.42 -29.81
CA THR A 82 5.53 -19.84 -30.16
C THR A 82 6.84 -20.30 -29.50
N ASP A 83 6.92 -21.57 -29.12
CA ASP A 83 7.84 -22.34 -28.23
C ASP A 83 9.37 -22.08 -28.22
N TYR A 84 9.89 -21.02 -28.82
CA TYR A 84 11.33 -20.72 -28.85
C TYR A 84 11.66 -19.59 -27.87
N LEU A 85 12.08 -20.00 -26.67
CA LEU A 85 12.52 -19.22 -25.48
C LEU A 85 11.43 -19.02 -24.41
N SER A 86 10.95 -20.12 -23.83
CA SER A 86 9.81 -20.18 -22.89
C SER A 86 10.07 -19.55 -21.50
N GLY A 87 11.31 -19.15 -21.17
CA GLY A 87 11.66 -18.77 -19.79
C GLY A 87 11.56 -19.94 -18.80
N GLU A 88 11.48 -21.19 -19.29
CA GLU A 88 11.25 -22.40 -18.49
C GLU A 88 12.42 -22.80 -17.60
N SER A 89 13.65 -22.53 -18.03
CA SER A 89 14.86 -22.87 -17.28
C SER A 89 15.28 -21.78 -16.29
N ALA A 90 14.60 -20.62 -16.29
CA ALA A 90 14.99 -19.49 -15.47
C ALA A 90 14.58 -19.74 -14.02
N THR A 91 15.55 -19.91 -13.12
CA THR A 91 15.31 -19.99 -11.67
C THR A 91 15.44 -18.64 -10.97
N ILE A 92 16.09 -17.67 -11.64
CA ILE A 92 16.25 -16.28 -11.23
C ILE A 92 15.86 -15.33 -12.38
N LEU A 93 15.56 -14.06 -12.09
CA LEU A 93 15.09 -13.10 -13.10
C LEU A 93 16.19 -12.65 -14.06
N PHE A 94 17.45 -12.62 -13.64
CA PHE A 94 18.55 -12.34 -14.55
C PHE A 94 18.60 -13.34 -15.73
N GLN A 95 18.14 -14.58 -15.53
CA GLN A 95 18.09 -15.63 -16.56
C GLN A 95 16.82 -15.64 -17.42
N GLY A 96 15.85 -14.76 -17.18
CA GLY A 96 14.62 -14.75 -17.97
C GLY A 96 14.89 -14.58 -19.46
N ALA A 97 14.02 -15.17 -20.28
CA ALA A 97 14.12 -15.08 -21.73
C ALA A 97 13.78 -13.64 -22.18
N PRO A 98 14.69 -12.93 -22.87
CA PRO A 98 14.38 -11.61 -23.41
C PRO A 98 13.35 -11.72 -24.54
N LEU A 99 12.43 -10.76 -24.56
CA LEU A 99 11.50 -10.61 -25.67
C LEU A 99 12.22 -10.01 -26.89
N ARG A 100 11.63 -10.14 -28.09
CA ARG A 100 12.19 -9.57 -29.32
C ARG A 100 11.71 -8.14 -29.51
N GLU A 101 12.38 -7.40 -30.39
CA GLU A 101 11.93 -6.07 -30.82
C GLU A 101 10.45 -6.07 -31.24
N PRO A 102 9.64 -5.07 -30.82
CA PRO A 102 10.03 -3.86 -30.09
C PRO A 102 10.03 -3.99 -28.54
N LEU A 103 9.77 -5.19 -28.00
CA LEU A 103 9.66 -5.44 -26.55
C LEU A 103 10.95 -5.95 -25.92
N ASN A 104 12.11 -5.69 -26.51
CA ASN A 104 13.42 -6.17 -26.04
C ASN A 104 13.79 -5.75 -24.59
N GLN A 105 13.08 -4.78 -24.01
CA GLN A 105 13.19 -4.36 -22.61
C GLN A 105 12.46 -5.29 -21.63
N TRP A 106 11.58 -6.16 -22.15
CA TRP A 106 10.82 -7.14 -21.38
C TRP A 106 11.50 -8.51 -21.40
N LYS A 107 11.29 -9.24 -20.31
CA LYS A 107 11.73 -10.62 -20.15
C LYS A 107 10.60 -11.48 -19.60
N HIS A 108 10.70 -12.78 -19.83
CA HIS A 108 9.79 -13.78 -19.29
C HIS A 108 10.53 -14.81 -18.46
N ALA A 109 10.03 -15.10 -17.26
CA ALA A 109 10.44 -16.24 -16.45
C ALA A 109 9.18 -17.04 -16.10
N LYS A 110 9.11 -18.33 -16.40
CA LYS A 110 7.86 -19.11 -16.29
C LYS A 110 7.20 -19.04 -14.92
N TRP A 111 8.02 -19.01 -13.86
CA TRP A 111 7.50 -18.94 -12.49
C TRP A 111 7.01 -17.54 -12.12
N PHE A 112 7.60 -16.47 -12.67
CA PHE A 112 7.30 -15.09 -12.27
C PHE A 112 6.38 -14.35 -13.25
N GLY A 113 6.28 -14.83 -14.49
CA GLY A 113 5.61 -14.16 -15.59
C GLY A 113 6.51 -13.14 -16.29
N TYR A 114 5.87 -12.11 -16.85
CA TYR A 114 6.53 -11.05 -17.62
C TYR A 114 6.95 -9.88 -16.73
N TYR A 115 8.11 -9.32 -17.04
CA TYR A 115 8.63 -8.15 -16.34
C TYR A 115 9.57 -7.35 -17.23
N ARG A 116 9.59 -6.03 -17.05
CA ARG A 116 10.53 -5.14 -17.71
C ARG A 116 11.82 -5.11 -16.90
N ALA A 117 12.97 -5.24 -17.58
CA ALA A 117 14.29 -5.40 -16.95
C ALA A 117 15.38 -4.53 -17.61
N SER A 118 15.00 -3.48 -18.33
CA SER A 118 15.95 -2.50 -18.91
C SER A 118 16.79 -1.79 -17.86
N ASP A 119 16.26 -1.65 -16.64
CA ASP A 119 16.85 -0.89 -15.54
C ASP A 119 17.30 -1.82 -14.40
N TYR A 120 17.59 -3.09 -14.73
CA TYR A 120 18.03 -4.10 -13.77
C TYR A 120 19.20 -3.56 -12.91
N PRO A 121 19.17 -3.69 -11.56
CA PRO A 121 18.34 -4.60 -10.77
C PRO A 121 16.89 -4.15 -10.49
N TRP A 122 16.46 -2.98 -10.95
CA TRP A 122 15.04 -2.64 -10.90
C TRP A 122 14.27 -3.34 -12.01
N VAL A 123 13.20 -4.03 -11.62
CA VAL A 123 12.25 -4.65 -12.55
C VAL A 123 10.86 -4.11 -12.31
N TYR A 124 10.08 -3.98 -13.39
CA TYR A 124 8.67 -3.67 -13.30
C TYR A 124 7.85 -4.90 -13.65
N ASN A 125 6.94 -5.29 -12.75
CA ASN A 125 5.96 -6.33 -13.00
C ASN A 125 4.56 -5.71 -12.87
N PHE A 126 3.69 -5.98 -13.83
CA PHE A 126 2.28 -5.66 -13.68
C PHE A 126 1.58 -6.90 -13.10
N PRO A 127 0.90 -6.82 -11.94
CA PRO A 127 0.48 -5.64 -11.17
C PRO A 127 1.37 -5.26 -9.95
N LEU A 128 2.42 -6.01 -9.60
CA LEU A 128 3.22 -5.78 -8.37
C LEU A 128 3.89 -4.40 -8.29
N GLY A 129 4.13 -3.77 -9.44
CA GLY A 129 4.83 -2.50 -9.59
C GLY A 129 6.34 -2.67 -9.73
N TRP A 130 7.08 -1.65 -9.28
CA TRP A 130 8.54 -1.64 -9.27
C TRP A 130 9.08 -2.47 -8.10
N LEU A 131 10.05 -3.32 -8.40
CA LEU A 131 10.74 -4.19 -7.45
C LEU A 131 12.25 -4.05 -7.66
N TYR A 132 12.99 -3.85 -6.59
CA TYR A 132 14.45 -3.98 -6.65
C TYR A 132 14.83 -5.43 -6.37
N VAL A 133 15.64 -6.03 -7.22
CA VAL A 133 15.98 -7.44 -7.18
C VAL A 133 17.37 -7.66 -6.58
N GLN A 134 17.44 -8.54 -5.59
CA GLN A 134 18.68 -9.16 -5.12
C GLN A 134 18.50 -10.68 -5.18
N GLU A 135 19.29 -11.37 -5.99
CA GLU A 135 19.06 -12.79 -6.26
C GLU A 135 20.35 -13.60 -6.33
N SER A 136 20.23 -14.88 -5.99
CA SER A 136 21.25 -15.89 -6.25
C SER A 136 20.58 -17.22 -6.59
N ILE A 137 21.27 -18.07 -7.35
CA ILE A 137 20.70 -19.36 -7.77
C ILE A 137 20.46 -20.27 -6.56
N GLU A 138 21.30 -20.17 -5.54
CA GLU A 138 21.24 -21.02 -4.34
C GLU A 138 20.28 -20.47 -3.28
N GLU A 139 20.16 -19.14 -3.15
CA GLU A 139 19.40 -18.50 -2.07
C GLU A 139 18.05 -17.94 -2.53
N GLY A 140 17.71 -18.02 -3.82
CA GLY A 140 16.44 -17.50 -4.36
C GLY A 140 16.47 -16.00 -4.65
N VAL A 141 15.31 -15.36 -4.56
CA VAL A 141 15.10 -13.97 -4.98
C VAL A 141 14.51 -13.14 -3.84
N TRP A 142 15.25 -12.11 -3.44
CA TRP A 142 14.77 -11.02 -2.59
C TRP A 142 14.30 -9.88 -3.46
N PHE A 143 13.07 -9.44 -3.21
CA PHE A 143 12.51 -8.23 -3.77
C PHE A 143 12.39 -7.18 -2.68
N TRP A 144 12.89 -5.98 -2.91
CA TRP A 144 12.42 -4.83 -2.17
C TRP A 144 11.15 -4.32 -2.84
N HIS A 145 10.01 -4.45 -2.14
CA HIS A 145 8.70 -3.97 -2.57
C HIS A 145 8.39 -2.66 -1.86
N GLY A 146 8.50 -1.57 -2.61
CA GLY A 146 8.27 -0.23 -2.09
C GLY A 146 7.77 0.74 -3.14
N GLN A 147 7.72 2.00 -2.74
CA GLN A 147 7.32 3.13 -3.55
C GLN A 147 8.52 3.72 -4.27
N PHE A 148 8.25 4.52 -5.31
CA PHE A 148 9.28 5.22 -6.07
C PHE A 148 10.11 6.19 -5.21
N ASP A 149 9.53 6.74 -4.15
CA ASP A 149 10.20 7.67 -3.21
C ASP A 149 11.02 6.97 -2.11
N GLY A 150 11.18 5.65 -2.19
CA GLY A 150 11.96 4.86 -1.23
C GLY A 150 11.19 4.43 0.03
N ARG A 151 9.90 4.77 0.16
CA ARG A 151 9.08 4.26 1.28
C ARG A 151 8.69 2.80 1.05
N GLU A 152 8.69 2.01 2.12
CA GLU A 152 8.31 0.60 2.05
C GLU A 152 6.81 0.43 1.76
N LYS A 153 6.48 -0.60 0.99
CA LYS A 153 5.13 -1.20 0.94
C LYS A 153 5.17 -2.42 1.85
N LEU A 154 5.50 -3.59 1.29
CA LEU A 154 5.80 -4.80 2.05
C LEU A 154 7.27 -4.89 2.50
N GLY A 155 8.14 -4.01 1.98
CA GLY A 155 9.57 -4.00 2.28
C GLY A 155 10.29 -5.15 1.58
N TRP A 156 11.30 -5.72 2.22
CA TRP A 156 11.98 -6.92 1.70
C TRP A 156 11.07 -8.14 1.78
N ILE A 157 10.84 -8.80 0.65
CA ILE A 157 10.08 -10.04 0.53
C ILE A 157 10.91 -11.08 -0.24
N TRP A 158 10.83 -12.34 0.16
CA TRP A 158 11.60 -13.43 -0.45
C TRP A 158 10.71 -14.44 -1.16
N THR A 159 11.18 -14.98 -2.27
CA THR A 159 10.57 -16.14 -2.94
C THR A 159 11.61 -16.86 -3.80
N ASN A 160 11.20 -17.94 -4.44
CA ASN A 160 11.99 -18.62 -5.47
C ASN A 160 11.06 -19.30 -6.48
N SER A 161 11.63 -19.89 -7.55
CA SER A 161 10.85 -20.53 -8.61
C SER A 161 9.98 -21.70 -8.17
N GLU A 162 10.26 -22.30 -7.00
CA GLU A 162 9.48 -23.42 -6.45
C GLU A 162 8.39 -22.95 -5.47
N SER A 163 8.60 -21.83 -4.79
CA SER A 163 7.71 -21.31 -3.74
C SER A 163 6.74 -20.26 -4.28
N PHE A 164 7.05 -19.60 -5.40
CA PHE A 164 6.13 -18.64 -6.00
C PHE A 164 4.77 -19.30 -6.33
N PRO A 165 3.62 -18.65 -6.05
CA PRO A 165 3.45 -17.24 -5.70
C PRO A 165 3.41 -16.95 -4.18
N TYR A 166 4.01 -17.79 -3.35
CA TYR A 166 4.21 -17.46 -1.93
C TYR A 166 5.43 -16.54 -1.76
N PHE A 167 5.29 -15.56 -0.86
CA PHE A 167 6.35 -14.65 -0.46
C PHE A 167 6.57 -14.72 1.05
N TYR A 168 7.82 -14.78 1.48
CA TYR A 168 8.21 -14.68 2.88
C TYR A 168 8.56 -13.23 3.23
N LEU A 169 7.96 -12.72 4.29
CA LEU A 169 8.16 -11.37 4.81
C LEU A 169 8.96 -11.44 6.13
N PRO A 170 10.28 -11.15 6.11
CA PRO A 170 11.09 -11.10 7.33
C PRO A 170 10.62 -10.05 8.35
N SER A 171 10.00 -8.94 7.90
CA SER A 171 9.52 -7.86 8.78
C SER A 171 8.49 -8.32 9.81
N ILE A 172 7.74 -9.38 9.48
CA ILE A 172 6.68 -9.96 10.30
C ILE A 172 6.82 -11.47 10.49
N ASP A 173 7.96 -12.04 10.06
CA ASP A 173 8.28 -13.48 10.09
C ASP A 173 7.15 -14.39 9.57
N ARG A 174 6.59 -14.08 8.39
CA ARG A 174 5.41 -14.78 7.85
C ARG A 174 5.47 -14.99 6.35
N TRP A 175 4.83 -16.07 5.91
CA TRP A 175 4.49 -16.28 4.50
C TRP A 175 3.14 -15.65 4.17
N THR A 176 3.04 -15.08 2.98
CA THR A 176 1.79 -14.62 2.35
C THR A 176 1.66 -15.23 0.96
N PHE A 177 0.44 -15.37 0.47
CA PHE A 177 0.17 -15.81 -0.89
C PHE A 177 -0.20 -14.62 -1.76
N TYR A 178 0.47 -14.47 -2.89
CA TYR A 178 0.13 -13.51 -3.94
C TYR A 178 -0.83 -14.14 -4.95
N ASN A 179 -1.96 -13.49 -5.23
CA ASN A 179 -2.84 -13.93 -6.31
C ASN A 179 -2.37 -13.38 -7.65
N ASN A 180 -1.64 -14.22 -8.39
CA ASN A 180 -1.10 -13.90 -9.70
C ASN A 180 -2.09 -14.07 -10.87
N ALA A 181 -3.37 -14.35 -10.60
CA ALA A 181 -4.42 -14.45 -11.62
C ALA A 181 -5.19 -13.14 -11.84
N GLU A 182 -5.07 -12.19 -10.92
CA GLU A 182 -5.77 -10.90 -10.96
C GLU A 182 -4.84 -9.79 -11.43
N ASN A 183 -5.39 -8.76 -12.08
CA ASN A 183 -4.65 -7.56 -12.47
C ASN A 183 -4.40 -6.60 -11.29
N LEU A 184 -4.29 -7.14 -10.08
CA LEU A 184 -4.10 -6.41 -8.83
C LEU A 184 -3.00 -7.07 -8.00
N ALA A 185 -2.28 -6.29 -7.19
CA ALA A 185 -1.24 -6.80 -6.31
C ALA A 185 -1.86 -7.35 -5.01
N LEU A 186 -2.74 -8.35 -5.14
CA LEU A 186 -3.52 -8.93 -4.06
C LEU A 186 -2.73 -9.98 -3.28
N PHE A 187 -2.58 -9.74 -1.98
CA PHE A 187 -1.93 -10.63 -1.04
C PHE A 187 -2.92 -11.10 0.02
N TYR A 188 -2.69 -12.30 0.55
CA TYR A 188 -3.54 -12.90 1.58
C TYR A 188 -2.93 -12.75 2.97
N ASP A 189 -3.69 -12.17 3.90
CA ASP A 189 -3.38 -12.14 5.32
C ASP A 189 -4.03 -13.35 6.02
N TYR A 190 -3.23 -14.36 6.34
CA TYR A 190 -3.70 -15.57 7.01
C TYR A 190 -4.20 -15.33 8.44
N GLN A 191 -3.70 -14.31 9.15
CA GLN A 191 -4.10 -14.02 10.52
C GLN A 191 -5.48 -13.36 10.56
N LYS A 192 -5.78 -12.52 9.57
CA LYS A 192 -7.07 -11.83 9.43
C LYS A 192 -8.05 -12.53 8.50
N SER A 193 -7.58 -13.56 7.79
CA SER A 193 -8.35 -14.33 6.80
C SER A 193 -8.94 -13.45 5.69
N GLU A 194 -8.16 -12.47 5.21
CA GLU A 194 -8.62 -11.48 4.24
C GLU A 194 -7.58 -11.19 3.14
N TRP A 195 -8.07 -10.68 2.01
CA TRP A 195 -7.24 -10.18 0.92
C TRP A 195 -7.01 -8.68 1.07
N PHE A 196 -5.83 -8.22 0.67
CA PHE A 196 -5.52 -6.80 0.58
C PHE A 196 -4.70 -6.50 -0.68
N ASP A 197 -4.89 -5.30 -1.24
CA ASP A 197 -4.05 -4.81 -2.33
C ASP A 197 -2.83 -4.11 -1.76
N SER A 198 -1.65 -4.67 -1.99
CA SER A 198 -0.38 -4.12 -1.51
C SER A 198 0.02 -2.80 -2.16
N ASN A 199 -0.68 -2.37 -3.22
CA ASN A 199 -0.51 -1.05 -3.83
C ASN A 199 -1.42 0.02 -3.20
N VAL A 200 -2.39 -0.36 -2.36
CA VAL A 200 -3.34 0.57 -1.72
C VAL A 200 -2.92 0.82 -0.26
N PRO A 201 -2.59 2.07 0.11
CA PRO A 201 -2.31 2.42 1.50
C PRO A 201 -3.59 2.52 2.34
N TYR A 202 -3.41 2.43 3.65
CA TYR A 202 -4.42 2.68 4.67
C TYR A 202 -4.15 4.01 5.36
N ASN A 203 -5.22 4.74 5.65
CA ASN A 203 -5.16 6.02 6.33
C ASN A 203 -5.40 5.86 7.84
N ILE A 204 -4.42 6.26 8.63
CA ILE A 204 -4.53 6.48 10.07
C ILE A 204 -4.75 7.97 10.29
N SER A 205 -5.88 8.34 10.85
CA SER A 205 -6.26 9.74 11.10
C SER A 205 -6.45 10.03 12.58
N PHE A 206 -6.51 11.31 12.94
CA PHE A 206 -6.66 11.76 14.31
C PHE A 206 -7.95 12.55 14.48
N SER A 207 -8.62 12.36 15.62
CA SER A 207 -9.80 13.14 16.00
C SER A 207 -9.74 13.49 17.49
N ALA A 208 -9.93 14.77 17.79
CA ALA A 208 -10.01 15.27 19.16
C ALA A 208 -11.46 15.57 19.53
N ASN A 209 -11.82 15.32 20.79
CA ASN A 209 -13.11 15.75 21.35
C ASN A 209 -13.31 17.28 21.32
N ILE A 210 -12.22 18.06 21.30
CA ILE A 210 -12.20 19.51 21.15
C ILE A 210 -11.33 19.87 19.94
N ILE A 211 -11.92 20.56 18.97
CA ILE A 211 -11.20 21.04 17.78
C ILE A 211 -10.13 22.05 18.21
N GLY A 212 -8.87 21.80 17.85
CA GLY A 212 -7.74 22.69 18.18
C GLY A 212 -7.23 22.57 19.61
N ALA A 213 -7.57 21.50 20.33
CA ALA A 213 -7.00 21.21 21.65
C ALA A 213 -5.68 20.42 21.60
N GLY A 214 -5.29 19.94 20.41
CA GLY A 214 -4.06 19.20 20.19
C GLY A 214 -4.09 18.44 18.87
N ASN A 215 -2.99 17.74 18.61
CA ASN A 215 -2.80 16.87 17.46
C ASN A 215 -2.19 15.51 17.89
N ALA A 216 -1.92 14.62 16.94
CA ALA A 216 -1.08 13.46 17.15
C ALA A 216 -0.02 13.32 16.06
N ASP A 217 1.19 12.91 16.45
CA ASP A 217 2.22 12.40 15.55
C ASP A 217 1.94 10.92 15.22
N GLY A 218 2.57 10.43 14.15
CA GLY A 218 2.46 9.03 13.71
C GLY A 218 1.20 8.70 12.90
N VAL A 219 0.42 9.71 12.53
CA VAL A 219 -0.76 9.58 11.64
C VAL A 219 -0.40 9.87 10.18
N GLY A 220 -1.21 9.39 9.24
CA GLY A 220 -0.95 9.49 7.81
C GLY A 220 -1.30 8.22 7.04
N ASP A 221 -0.72 8.09 5.84
CA ASP A 221 -0.92 6.94 4.98
C ASP A 221 0.21 5.92 5.14
N PHE A 222 -0.17 4.67 5.39
CA PHE A 222 0.73 3.55 5.65
C PHE A 222 0.28 2.31 4.88
N TYR A 223 1.23 1.47 4.50
CA TYR A 223 0.93 0.16 3.92
C TYR A 223 0.67 -0.88 5.02
N ARG A 224 0.05 -2.00 4.61
CA ARG A 224 -0.28 -3.09 5.53
C ARG A 224 0.96 -3.59 6.27
N TRP A 225 0.77 -3.91 7.56
CA TRP A 225 1.79 -4.43 8.47
C TRP A 225 2.93 -3.46 8.80
N GLN A 226 2.90 -2.23 8.26
CA GLN A 226 3.76 -1.17 8.75
C GLN A 226 3.36 -0.82 10.18
N LYS A 227 4.35 -0.41 10.96
CA LYS A 227 4.18 0.03 12.32
C LYS A 227 4.40 1.53 12.41
N THR A 228 3.58 2.21 13.19
CA THR A 228 3.72 3.64 13.45
C THR A 228 3.58 3.91 14.94
N GLN A 229 4.37 4.88 15.42
CA GLN A 229 4.35 5.32 16.81
C GLN A 229 3.39 6.51 16.92
N ILE A 230 2.23 6.27 17.52
CA ILE A 230 1.27 7.33 17.83
C ILE A 230 1.77 8.09 19.06
N HIS A 231 1.75 9.41 19.01
CA HIS A 231 2.06 10.27 20.15
C HIS A 231 1.15 11.49 20.17
N VAL A 232 0.46 11.72 21.27
CA VAL A 232 -0.42 12.89 21.42
C VAL A 232 0.37 14.16 21.76
N LEU A 233 -0.01 15.26 21.13
CA LEU A 233 0.56 16.59 21.31
C LEU A 233 -0.54 17.59 21.71
N PRO A 234 -0.75 17.85 23.02
CA PRO A 234 -1.70 18.87 23.48
C PRO A 234 -1.28 20.28 23.07
N ASP A 235 -2.25 21.11 22.68
CA ASP A 235 -2.04 22.53 22.43
C ASP A 235 -2.08 23.34 23.74
N GLN A 236 -1.60 24.59 23.68
CA GLN A 236 -1.58 25.47 24.85
C GLN A 236 -2.97 25.65 25.47
N GLY A 237 -3.05 25.46 26.78
CA GLY A 237 -4.30 25.59 27.54
C GLY A 237 -5.13 24.32 27.58
N TYR A 238 -4.63 23.19 27.07
CA TYR A 238 -5.27 21.89 27.13
C TYR A 238 -4.33 20.83 27.68
N ASN A 239 -4.93 19.84 28.34
CA ASN A 239 -4.25 18.65 28.83
C ASN A 239 -4.80 17.43 28.09
N PHE A 240 -3.92 16.50 27.71
CA PHE A 240 -4.37 15.20 27.27
C PHE A 240 -4.98 14.43 28.44
N ALA A 241 -6.24 14.06 28.29
CA ALA A 241 -6.97 13.37 29.33
C ALA A 241 -6.90 11.85 29.17
N GLY A 242 -6.92 11.35 27.94
CA GLY A 242 -6.88 9.92 27.64
C GLY A 242 -7.40 9.63 26.24
N TRP A 243 -7.16 8.43 25.74
CA TRP A 243 -7.70 7.99 24.45
C TRP A 243 -9.16 7.49 24.61
N SER A 244 -9.86 7.29 23.50
CA SER A 244 -11.18 6.64 23.43
C SER A 244 -11.13 5.39 22.54
N GLY A 245 -12.23 4.64 22.50
CA GLY A 245 -12.38 3.47 21.63
C GLY A 245 -11.48 2.32 22.09
N ASP A 246 -10.83 1.64 21.15
CA ASP A 246 -9.98 0.48 21.45
C ASP A 246 -8.69 0.85 22.24
N TYR A 247 -8.35 2.14 22.30
CA TYR A 247 -7.11 2.65 22.90
C TYR A 247 -7.28 3.28 24.27
N TYR A 248 -8.48 3.28 24.86
CA TYR A 248 -8.80 4.11 26.04
C TYR A 248 -7.87 3.94 27.28
N ARG A 249 -7.17 2.81 27.41
CA ARG A 249 -6.18 2.56 28.49
C ARG A 249 -4.72 2.61 28.04
N TYR A 250 -4.46 3.00 26.80
CA TYR A 250 -3.11 3.08 26.26
C TYR A 250 -2.38 4.31 26.83
N PRO A 251 -1.04 4.25 26.94
CA PRO A 251 -0.23 5.41 27.30
C PRO A 251 -0.31 6.53 26.25
N GLU A 252 0.23 7.71 26.56
CA GLU A 252 0.28 8.89 25.67
C GLU A 252 1.03 8.65 24.37
N SER A 253 1.88 7.64 24.34
CA SER A 253 2.52 7.16 23.13
C SER A 253 2.53 5.64 23.07
N PHE A 254 2.12 5.08 21.93
CA PHE A 254 2.04 3.65 21.70
C PHE A 254 2.28 3.31 20.23
N GLU A 255 2.77 2.10 19.97
CA GLU A 255 2.94 1.57 18.61
C GLU A 255 1.66 0.86 18.17
N ILE A 256 1.25 1.07 16.92
CA ILE A 256 0.21 0.27 16.25
C ILE A 256 0.75 -0.39 14.98
N GLU A 257 0.22 -1.57 14.66
CA GLU A 257 0.39 -2.21 13.36
C GLU A 257 -0.79 -1.84 12.45
N VAL A 258 -0.51 -1.30 11.27
CA VAL A 258 -1.53 -0.82 10.34
C VAL A 258 -2.13 -1.97 9.55
N LEU A 259 -3.43 -2.18 9.71
CA LEU A 259 -4.19 -3.25 9.06
C LEU A 259 -5.36 -2.73 8.21
N LYS A 260 -5.88 -1.55 8.54
CA LYS A 260 -7.04 -0.94 7.91
C LYS A 260 -7.04 0.57 8.15
N ASN A 261 -7.95 1.28 7.48
CA ASN A 261 -8.23 2.68 7.81
C ASN A 261 -8.76 2.79 9.24
N GLU A 262 -8.26 3.76 9.98
CA GLU A 262 -8.59 3.93 11.38
C GLU A 262 -8.53 5.40 11.82
N VAL A 263 -9.37 5.75 12.79
CA VAL A 263 -9.40 7.08 13.41
C VAL A 263 -8.99 6.91 14.88
N ILE A 264 -7.92 7.57 15.29
CA ILE A 264 -7.46 7.59 16.68
C ILE A 264 -8.13 8.76 17.39
N HIS A 265 -8.92 8.43 18.43
CA HIS A 265 -9.70 9.41 19.18
C HIS A 265 -9.00 9.79 20.49
N ALA A 266 -8.63 11.07 20.62
CA ALA A 266 -8.07 11.63 21.84
C ALA A 266 -9.08 12.52 22.57
N ASN A 267 -9.04 12.45 23.89
CA ASN A 267 -9.78 13.35 24.75
C ASN A 267 -8.83 14.34 25.39
N PHE A 268 -9.18 15.61 25.30
CA PHE A 268 -8.53 16.73 25.98
C PHE A 268 -9.49 17.38 26.95
N VAL A 269 -8.93 17.96 28.00
CA VAL A 269 -9.65 18.84 28.91
C VAL A 269 -8.95 20.19 28.97
N PRO A 270 -9.68 21.31 29.13
CA PRO A 270 -9.06 22.61 29.36
C PRO A 270 -8.19 22.57 30.62
N HIS A 271 -7.01 23.17 30.55
CA HIS A 271 -6.12 23.34 31.69
C HIS A 271 -6.79 24.20 32.77
N VAL A 272 -6.68 23.79 34.04
CA VAL A 272 -7.27 24.50 35.17
C VAL A 272 -6.46 25.76 35.45
N SER A 273 -6.91 26.90 34.94
CA SER A 273 -6.34 28.22 35.27
C SER A 273 -7.20 28.95 36.32
N HIS A 274 -6.69 30.05 36.89
CA HIS A 274 -7.49 30.92 37.79
C HIS A 274 -8.76 31.49 37.12
N ALA A 275 -8.90 31.37 35.79
CA ALA A 275 -10.06 31.82 35.01
C ALA A 275 -11.08 30.71 34.67
N SER A 276 -10.73 29.43 34.84
CA SER A 276 -11.63 28.28 34.61
C SER A 276 -12.00 27.67 35.96
N ALA A 277 -13.28 27.69 36.33
CA ALA A 277 -13.68 27.13 37.62
C ALA A 277 -13.47 25.60 37.61
N VAL A 278 -12.88 25.05 38.67
CA VAL A 278 -12.66 23.60 38.84
C VAL A 278 -13.95 22.79 38.59
N SER A 279 -15.10 23.33 38.98
CA SER A 279 -16.41 22.72 38.76
C SER A 279 -16.77 22.58 37.28
N GLU A 280 -16.41 23.54 36.43
CA GLU A 280 -16.71 23.50 34.98
C GLU A 280 -15.87 22.43 34.29
N VAL A 281 -14.58 22.35 34.63
CA VAL A 281 -13.67 21.32 34.11
C VAL A 281 -14.15 19.92 34.53
N MET A 282 -14.63 19.77 35.77
CA MET A 282 -15.16 18.48 36.24
C MET A 282 -16.48 18.10 35.56
N ILE A 283 -17.39 19.05 35.32
CA ILE A 283 -18.62 18.80 34.56
C ILE A 283 -18.26 18.33 33.15
N TYR A 284 -17.37 19.07 32.49
CA TYR A 284 -16.91 18.73 31.14
C TYR A 284 -16.24 17.34 31.09
N ALA A 285 -15.35 17.04 32.04
CA ALA A 285 -14.69 15.75 32.10
C ALA A 285 -15.67 14.58 32.31
N VAL A 286 -16.76 14.79 33.08
CA VAL A 286 -17.83 13.79 33.23
C VAL A 286 -18.56 13.57 31.91
N GLU A 287 -18.89 14.63 31.18
CA GLU A 287 -19.53 14.52 29.85
C GLU A 287 -18.64 13.75 28.87
N VAL A 288 -17.33 14.02 28.88
CA VAL A 288 -16.37 13.29 28.06
C VAL A 288 -16.40 11.80 28.40
N ILE A 289 -16.27 11.41 29.68
CA ILE A 289 -16.34 9.99 30.10
C ILE A 289 -17.65 9.33 29.69
N GLN A 290 -18.78 10.04 29.76
CA GLN A 290 -20.07 9.51 29.33
C GLN A 290 -20.13 9.22 27.82
N SER A 291 -19.44 10.04 27.03
CA SER A 291 -19.33 9.91 25.58
C SER A 291 -18.23 8.94 25.12
N MET A 292 -17.32 8.52 26.02
CA MET A 292 -16.21 7.63 25.66
C MET A 292 -16.72 6.29 25.12
N GLU A 293 -16.25 5.95 23.93
CA GLU A 293 -16.42 4.63 23.33
C GLU A 293 -15.43 3.64 23.98
N GLY A 294 -15.81 2.35 24.03
CA GLY A 294 -15.02 1.27 24.64
C GLY A 294 -15.33 0.99 26.12
N LEU A 295 -16.01 1.92 26.82
CA LEU A 295 -16.47 1.73 28.20
C LEU A 295 -17.91 1.23 28.25
N SER A 296 -18.17 0.23 29.09
CA SER A 296 -19.55 -0.13 29.48
C SER A 296 -20.17 0.92 30.41
N GLU A 297 -21.50 0.95 30.51
CA GLU A 297 -22.20 1.92 31.39
C GLU A 297 -21.76 1.80 32.86
N VAL A 298 -21.52 0.58 33.35
CA VAL A 298 -20.99 0.35 34.71
C VAL A 298 -19.58 0.90 34.87
N GLU A 299 -18.74 0.76 33.84
CA GLU A 299 -17.38 1.33 33.84
C GLU A 299 -17.40 2.85 33.75
N LYS A 300 -18.36 3.44 33.03
CA LYS A 300 -18.56 4.90 33.01
C LYS A 300 -18.94 5.43 34.39
N GLU A 301 -19.92 4.82 35.06
CA GLU A 301 -20.31 5.20 36.43
C GLU A 301 -19.13 5.10 37.41
N ARG A 302 -18.39 3.99 37.33
CA ARG A 302 -17.18 3.78 38.15
C ARG A 302 -16.10 4.81 37.84
N SER A 303 -15.88 5.12 36.57
CA SER A 303 -14.88 6.09 36.13
C SER A 303 -15.22 7.50 36.62
N ILE A 304 -16.50 7.89 36.57
CA ILE A 304 -16.98 9.16 37.11
C ILE A 304 -16.72 9.22 38.63
N ALA A 305 -17.01 8.14 39.37
CA ALA A 305 -16.74 8.11 40.81
C ALA A 305 -15.24 8.21 41.15
N GLU A 306 -14.38 7.55 40.38
CA GLU A 306 -12.92 7.66 40.51
C GLU A 306 -12.43 9.08 40.20
N LEU A 307 -12.90 9.66 39.08
CA LEU A 307 -12.57 11.00 38.65
C LEU A 307 -12.95 12.04 39.71
N LEU A 308 -14.19 12.01 40.21
CA LEU A 308 -14.67 12.95 41.23
C LEU A 308 -13.90 12.84 42.55
N LYS A 309 -13.36 11.66 42.86
CA LYS A 309 -12.64 11.40 44.11
C LYS A 309 -11.14 11.71 44.01
N TYR A 310 -10.52 11.45 42.88
CA TYR A 310 -9.05 11.45 42.73
C TYR A 310 -8.53 12.40 41.64
N GLY A 311 -9.40 12.98 40.79
CA GLY A 311 -8.99 13.72 39.60
C GLY A 311 -8.48 12.84 38.45
N THR A 312 -8.50 11.51 38.63
CA THR A 312 -8.09 10.51 37.64
C THR A 312 -9.00 9.30 37.70
N SER A 313 -9.23 8.65 36.57
CA SER A 313 -9.87 7.34 36.49
C SER A 313 -8.95 6.32 35.84
N THR A 314 -8.51 5.33 36.61
CA THR A 314 -7.81 4.17 36.08
C THR A 314 -8.74 3.29 35.23
N THR A 315 -10.04 3.27 35.54
CA THR A 315 -11.03 2.51 34.78
C THR A 315 -11.13 3.04 33.34
N ALA A 316 -11.16 4.36 33.16
CA ALA A 316 -11.20 4.99 31.84
C ALA A 316 -9.83 5.30 31.23
N GLY A 317 -8.71 5.12 31.96
CA GLY A 317 -7.41 5.63 31.50
C GLY A 317 -7.35 7.17 31.41
N PHE A 318 -8.24 7.84 32.15
CA PHE A 318 -8.56 9.27 32.00
C PHE A 318 -7.99 10.11 33.15
N SER A 319 -7.46 11.30 32.87
CA SER A 319 -6.93 12.23 33.88
C SER A 319 -7.31 13.68 33.57
N VAL A 320 -7.72 14.44 34.58
CA VAL A 320 -7.79 15.92 34.46
C VAL A 320 -6.54 16.61 34.99
N LEU A 321 -5.68 15.87 35.68
CA LEU A 321 -4.40 16.34 36.18
C LEU A 321 -3.35 16.25 35.08
N ASP A 322 -2.40 17.19 35.07
CA ASP A 322 -1.19 17.12 34.25
C ASP A 322 -0.44 15.82 34.59
N LYS A 323 -0.05 15.03 33.57
CA LYS A 323 0.72 13.79 33.73
C LYS A 323 2.23 14.04 33.67
#